data_AF-A0A0G0PSA3-F1
#
_entry.id   AF-A0A0G0PSA3-F1
#
_cell.length_a   1.000
_cell.length_b   1.000
_cell.length_c   1.000
_cell.angle_alpha   90.00
_cell.angle_beta   90.00
_cell.angle_gamma   90.00
#
_symmetry.space_group_name_H-M   'P 1'
#
loop_
_entity.id
_entity.type
_entity.pdbx_description
1 polymer ?
#
loop_
_entity_poly.entity_id
_entity_poly.type
_entity_poly.pdbx_seq_one_letter_code
_entity_poly.pdbx_strand_id
1 'polypeptide(L)'
;MKEGSYTVKTAVFEGPLDLLLELVTKRKLFVNDVSLSQVTDDFISYIDKHEEFPIGESAEFIVIASTLMLIKSRSLLPMLKLTEDEEESIHDLEDRLVLYAKVKELALALKKIFGKQIIFEKIPTKNPLVVFSPDSKTDTVNLLLALERVIDALPKKELLPKVIVKKVISLEEMIEKLAERVSRATKLNFKDFHNSKGVMTYEKKVSIIIGFLAMLELVKRGAIRVSQVDRGDIEIESEIVGTPTYI
;
A
#
# COMPACT_ATOMS: atom_id res chain seq x y z
N MET A 1 -13.36 -13.19 38.84
CA MET A 1 -13.19 -11.97 38.03
C MET A 1 -11.82 -12.04 37.39
N LYS A 2 -11.73 -12.12 36.06
CA LYS A 2 -10.47 -12.13 35.31
C LYS A 2 -10.07 -10.67 35.07
N GLU A 3 -8.93 -10.25 35.60
CA GLU A 3 -8.19 -9.11 35.08
C GLU A 3 -6.77 -9.58 34.73
N GLY A 4 -6.66 -10.14 33.53
CA GLY A 4 -5.38 -10.24 32.84
C GLY A 4 -5.26 -9.02 31.94
N SER A 5 -4.74 -7.92 32.47
CA SER A 5 -4.30 -6.79 31.64
C SER A 5 -3.03 -7.22 30.90
N TYR A 6 -3.20 -7.93 29.77
CA TYR A 6 -2.13 -8.11 28.81
C TYR A 6 -1.90 -6.76 28.13
N THR A 7 -0.99 -5.96 28.69
CA THR A 7 -0.47 -4.78 28.02
C THR A 7 0.52 -5.23 26.96
N VAL A 8 0.01 -5.60 25.78
CA VAL A 8 0.85 -5.80 24.61
C VAL A 8 1.29 -4.41 24.14
N LYS A 9 2.49 -3.99 24.54
CA LYS A 9 3.18 -2.87 23.90
C LYS A 9 3.84 -3.40 22.63
N THR A 10 3.14 -3.37 21.50
CA THR A 10 3.83 -3.32 20.22
C THR A 10 4.49 -1.94 20.12
N ALA A 11 5.78 -1.92 19.81
CA ALA A 11 6.47 -0.70 19.40
C ALA A 11 5.96 -0.33 18.00
N VAL A 12 4.77 0.23 17.92
CA VAL A 12 4.27 0.79 16.66
C VAL A 12 4.99 2.11 16.48
N PHE A 13 6.09 2.08 15.74
CA PHE A 13 6.77 3.29 15.27
C PHE A 13 5.85 4.03 14.32
N GLU A 14 5.87 5.37 14.35
CA GLU A 14 5.13 6.19 13.40
C GLU A 14 5.88 6.30 12.05
N GLY A 15 6.49 5.21 11.58
CA GLY A 15 7.25 5.12 10.33
C GLY A 15 8.76 4.92 10.48
N PRO A 16 9.50 4.85 9.35
CA PRO A 16 10.91 4.45 9.34
C PRO A 16 11.86 5.49 9.94
N LEU A 17 11.55 6.79 9.83
CA LEU A 17 12.35 7.85 10.44
C LEU A 17 12.32 7.79 11.97
N ASP A 18 11.18 7.39 12.54
CA ASP A 18 11.00 7.26 13.99
C ASP A 18 11.84 6.10 14.55
N LEU A 19 11.76 4.94 13.88
CA LEU A 19 12.62 3.79 14.18
C LEU A 19 14.09 4.15 14.10
N LEU A 20 14.50 4.81 13.01
CA LEU A 20 15.89 5.16 12.77
C LEU A 20 16.41 6.15 13.82
N LEU A 21 15.60 7.16 14.17
CA LEU A 21 15.93 8.10 15.23
C LEU A 21 16.08 7.40 16.59
N GLU A 22 15.21 6.43 16.92
CA GLU A 22 15.32 5.67 18.16
C GLU A 22 16.60 4.83 18.20
N LEU A 23 16.97 4.16 17.10
CA LEU A 23 18.21 3.37 17.00
C LEU A 23 19.45 4.25 17.18
N VAL A 24 19.51 5.42 16.52
CA VAL A 24 20.60 6.40 16.67
C VAL A 24 20.68 6.92 18.10
N THR A 25 19.54 7.29 18.69
CA THR A 25 19.46 7.82 20.05
C THR A 25 19.87 6.77 21.09
N LYS A 26 19.46 5.51 20.91
CA LYS A 26 19.81 4.40 21.81
C LYS A 26 21.32 4.15 21.87
N ARG A 27 22.03 4.37 20.75
CA ARG A 27 23.50 4.28 20.69
C ARG A 27 24.21 5.57 21.12
N LYS A 28 23.48 6.63 21.50
CA LYS A 28 24.00 7.97 21.85
C LYS A 28 24.88 8.57 20.74
N LEU A 29 24.51 8.31 19.48
CA LEU A 29 25.23 8.80 18.32
C LEU A 29 24.60 10.11 17.81
N PHE A 30 25.39 10.91 17.08
CA PHE A 30 24.89 12.05 16.33
C PHE A 30 24.26 11.58 15.01
N VAL A 31 23.32 12.35 14.45
CA VAL A 31 22.78 12.05 13.12
C VAL A 31 23.83 12.45 12.08
N ASN A 32 24.56 11.45 11.57
CA ASN A 32 25.50 11.57 10.45
C ASN A 32 25.74 10.20 9.81
N ASP A 33 26.31 10.22 8.60
CA ASP A 33 26.70 9.06 7.80
C ASP A 33 27.37 7.91 8.56
N VAL A 34 28.37 8.23 9.39
CA VAL A 34 29.14 7.22 10.16
C VAL A 34 28.22 6.52 11.17
N SER A 35 27.33 7.28 11.80
CA SER A 35 26.39 6.76 12.79
C SER A 35 25.26 5.97 12.14
N LEU A 36 24.78 6.43 10.98
CA LEU A 36 23.77 5.74 10.17
C LEU A 36 24.27 4.37 9.69
N SER A 37 25.52 4.29 9.22
CA SER A 37 26.20 3.03 8.88
C SER A 37 26.21 2.01 10.04
N GLN A 38 26.38 2.49 11.28
CA GLN A 38 26.43 1.63 12.46
C GLN A 38 25.06 1.09 12.90
N VAL A 39 23.97 1.82 12.62
CA VAL A 39 22.60 1.40 12.96
C VAL A 39 21.90 0.68 11.81
N THR A 40 22.49 0.63 10.61
CA THR A 40 21.93 -0.08 9.45
C THR A 40 21.55 -1.52 9.77
N ASP A 41 22.42 -2.27 10.46
CA ASP A 41 22.15 -3.68 10.79
C ASP A 41 20.97 -3.85 11.74
N ASP A 42 20.82 -2.92 12.70
CA ASP A 42 19.70 -2.93 13.62
C ASP A 42 18.38 -2.60 12.89
N PHE A 43 18.43 -1.68 11.92
CA PHE A 43 17.28 -1.30 11.10
C PHE A 43 16.82 -2.45 10.19
N ILE A 44 17.75 -3.09 9.47
CA ILE A 44 17.44 -4.24 8.61
C ILE A 44 16.93 -5.41 9.46
N SER A 45 17.57 -5.70 10.59
CA SER A 45 17.11 -6.76 11.51
C SER A 45 15.71 -6.50 12.06
N TYR A 46 15.32 -5.23 12.24
CA TYR A 46 13.97 -4.88 12.66
C TYR A 46 12.95 -5.21 11.55
N ILE A 47 13.24 -4.84 10.30
CA ILE A 47 12.38 -5.12 9.15
C ILE A 47 12.20 -6.63 8.97
N ASP A 48 13.30 -7.40 8.97
CA ASP A 48 13.27 -8.85 8.75
C ASP A 48 12.43 -9.61 9.81
N LYS A 49 12.34 -9.07 11.04
CA LYS A 49 11.57 -9.69 12.12
C LYS A 49 10.08 -9.38 12.07
N HIS A 50 9.66 -8.42 11.25
CA HIS A 50 8.29 -7.92 11.18
C HIS A 50 7.72 -8.11 9.76
N GLU A 51 7.70 -9.35 9.25
CA GLU A 51 7.25 -9.69 7.88
C GLU A 51 5.79 -9.29 7.54
N GLU A 52 4.97 -8.89 8.53
CA GLU A 52 3.57 -8.47 8.34
C GLU A 52 3.39 -6.93 8.28
N PHE A 53 4.21 -6.21 7.51
CA PHE A 53 3.92 -4.80 7.23
C PHE A 53 2.77 -4.67 6.21
N PRO A 54 1.77 -3.79 6.44
CA PRO A 54 0.84 -3.40 5.39
C PRO A 54 1.61 -2.83 4.20
N ILE A 55 1.30 -3.30 2.98
CA ILE A 55 1.98 -2.96 1.72
C ILE A 55 2.20 -1.43 1.53
N GLY A 56 1.30 -0.61 2.07
CA GLY A 56 1.42 0.85 2.01
C GLY A 56 2.56 1.44 2.85
N GLU A 57 2.89 0.82 3.99
CA GLU A 57 4.01 1.25 4.85
C GLU A 57 5.35 0.67 4.37
N SER A 58 5.35 -0.50 3.74
CA SER A 58 6.56 -1.19 3.27
C SER A 58 7.42 -0.35 2.32
N ALA A 59 6.81 0.49 1.48
CA ALA A 59 7.54 1.27 0.48
C ALA A 59 8.51 2.28 1.11
N GLU A 60 8.08 2.99 2.17
CA GLU A 60 8.94 3.97 2.86
C GLU A 60 10.11 3.28 3.57
N PHE A 61 9.86 2.13 4.19
CA PHE A 61 10.92 1.34 4.81
C PHE A 61 11.94 0.82 3.80
N ILE A 62 11.50 0.39 2.61
CA ILE A 62 12.40 -0.08 1.55
C ILE A 62 13.30 1.04 1.04
N VAL A 63 12.75 2.24 0.83
CA VAL A 63 13.55 3.41 0.41
C VAL A 63 14.62 3.70 1.44
N ILE A 64 14.25 3.82 2.72
CA ILE A 64 15.20 4.10 3.80
C ILE A 64 16.23 2.97 3.97
N ALA A 65 15.81 1.70 3.86
CA ALA A 65 16.70 0.55 3.90
C ALA A 65 17.74 0.61 2.77
N SER A 66 17.31 0.94 1.55
CA SER A 66 18.21 1.05 0.39
C SER A 66 19.26 2.16 0.58
N THR A 67 18.87 3.33 1.09
CA THR A 67 19.78 4.43 1.40
C THR A 67 20.75 4.05 2.53
N LEU A 68 20.28 3.36 3.58
CA LEU A 68 21.16 2.89 4.66
C LEU A 68 22.17 1.85 4.18
N MET A 69 21.78 0.94 3.29
CA MET A 69 22.70 -0.01 2.67
C MET A 69 23.77 0.71 1.83
N LEU A 70 23.39 1.75 1.11
CA LEU A 70 24.32 2.60 0.35
C LEU A 70 25.32 3.29 1.28
N ILE A 71 24.84 3.91 2.37
CA ILE A 71 25.68 4.56 3.40
C ILE A 71 26.67 3.54 3.98
N LYS A 72 26.19 2.33 4.33
CA LYS A 72 27.04 1.26 4.85
C LYS A 72 28.09 0.80 3.84
N SER A 73 27.69 0.64 2.57
CA SER A 73 28.59 0.26 1.48
C SER A 73 29.72 1.27 1.30
N ARG A 74 29.39 2.57 1.23
CA ARG A 74 30.38 3.66 1.16
C ARG A 74 31.31 3.68 2.38
N SER A 75 30.75 3.46 3.58
CA SER A 75 31.52 3.39 4.83
C SER A 75 32.51 2.23 4.86
N LEU A 76 32.20 1.10 4.20
CA LEU A 76 33.05 -0.09 4.14
C LEU A 76 34.02 -0.08 2.95
N LEU A 77 33.67 0.63 1.88
CA LEU A 77 34.44 0.73 0.64
C LEU A 77 34.74 2.22 0.34
N PRO A 78 35.83 2.79 0.90
CA PRO A 78 36.15 4.22 0.74
C PRO A 78 36.42 4.65 -0.71
N MET A 79 36.69 3.69 -1.59
CA MET A 79 36.92 3.91 -3.02
C MET A 79 35.63 3.88 -3.86
N LEU A 80 34.48 3.61 -3.23
CA LEU A 80 33.19 3.61 -3.89
C LEU A 80 32.84 5.04 -4.30
N LYS A 81 32.75 5.28 -5.60
CA LYS A 81 32.24 6.53 -6.14
C LYS A 81 30.72 6.43 -6.23
N LEU A 82 30.05 7.33 -5.52
CA LEU A 82 28.62 7.50 -5.62
C LEU A 82 28.28 8.41 -6.82
N THR A 83 27.08 8.26 -7.37
CA THR A 83 26.52 9.25 -8.30
C THR A 83 26.06 10.49 -7.53
N GLU A 84 25.83 11.60 -8.23
CA GLU A 84 25.28 12.82 -7.61
C GLU A 84 23.92 12.55 -6.94
N ASP A 85 23.05 11.78 -7.60
CA ASP A 85 21.73 11.38 -7.06
C ASP A 85 21.85 10.55 -5.77
N GLU A 86 22.86 9.67 -5.70
CA GLU A 86 23.15 8.83 -4.54
C GLU A 86 23.64 9.66 -3.35
N GLU A 87 24.50 10.65 -3.58
CA GLU A 87 24.95 11.58 -2.55
C GLU A 87 23.81 12.48 -2.04
N GLU A 88 22.98 12.99 -2.95
CA GLU A 88 21.79 13.79 -2.60
C GLU A 88 20.81 12.99 -1.75
N SER A 89 20.57 11.72 -2.10
CA SER A 89 19.68 10.83 -1.34
C SER A 89 20.15 10.60 0.10
N ILE A 90 21.46 10.56 0.33
CA ILE A 90 22.05 10.42 1.66
C ILE A 90 21.83 11.71 2.46
N HIS A 91 22.12 12.86 1.87
CA HIS A 91 21.94 14.15 2.55
C HIS A 91 20.47 14.46 2.85
N ASP A 92 19.54 14.14 1.94
CA ASP A 92 18.10 14.26 2.21
C ASP A 92 17.68 13.44 3.44
N LEU A 93 18.19 12.20 3.56
CA LEU A 93 17.90 11.36 4.72
C LEU A 93 18.43 11.97 6.03
N GLU A 94 19.66 12.49 6.02
CA GLU A 94 20.24 13.18 7.18
C GLU A 94 19.41 14.39 7.60
N ASP A 95 19.07 15.27 6.65
CA ASP A 95 18.30 16.49 6.89
C ASP A 95 16.89 16.17 7.42
N ARG A 96 16.23 15.17 6.83
CA ARG A 96 14.91 14.71 7.29
C ARG A 96 14.96 14.16 8.70
N LEU A 97 15.99 13.39 9.05
CA LEU A 97 16.18 12.89 10.42
C LEU A 97 16.42 14.02 11.42
N VAL A 98 17.25 15.00 11.09
CA VAL A 98 17.52 16.15 11.96
C VAL A 98 16.25 16.96 12.18
N LEU A 99 15.49 17.23 11.11
CA LEU A 99 14.22 17.93 11.20
C LEU A 99 13.20 17.15 12.03
N TYR A 100 13.07 15.84 11.77
CA TYR A 100 12.16 14.98 12.52
C TYR A 100 12.50 14.94 14.02
N ALA A 101 13.79 14.83 14.37
CA ALA A 101 14.24 14.88 15.76
C ALA A 101 13.83 16.17 16.46
N LYS A 102 14.01 17.32 15.79
CA LYS A 102 13.62 18.63 16.31
C LYS A 102 12.10 18.73 16.52
N VAL A 103 11.31 18.27 15.55
CA VAL A 103 9.85 18.26 15.64
C VAL A 103 9.38 17.34 16.77
N LYS A 104 9.98 16.16 16.92
CA LYS A 104 9.67 15.22 18.00
C LYS A 104 9.95 15.81 19.39
N GLU A 105 11.05 16.54 19.54
CA GLU A 105 11.36 17.27 20.78
C GLU A 105 10.29 18.33 21.10
N LEU A 106 9.92 19.15 20.11
CA LEU A 106 8.88 20.17 20.26
C LEU A 106 7.51 19.56 20.56
N ALA A 107 7.16 18.44 19.93
CA ALA A 107 5.92 17.71 20.19
C ALA A 107 5.86 17.20 21.63
N LEU A 108 6.97 16.70 22.18
CA LEU A 108 7.06 16.30 23.59
C LEU A 108 6.91 17.50 24.54
N ALA A 109 7.50 18.66 24.20
CA ALA A 109 7.32 19.89 24.97
C ALA A 109 5.87 20.36 24.94
N LEU A 110 5.23 20.34 23.76
CA LEU A 110 3.82 20.69 23.59
C LEU A 110 2.91 19.75 24.38
N LYS A 111 3.15 18.44 24.33
CA LYS A 111 2.41 17.42 25.10
C LYS A 111 2.46 17.68 26.60
N LYS A 112 3.55 18.27 27.13
CA LYS A 112 3.65 18.65 28.55
C LYS A 112 2.81 19.86 28.92
N ILE A 113 2.44 20.70 27.96
CA ILE A 113 1.67 21.95 28.18
C ILE A 113 0.20 21.72 27.85
N PHE A 114 -0.07 20.96 26.79
CA PHE A 114 -1.40 20.64 26.29
C PHE A 114 -2.25 19.97 27.38
N GLY A 115 -3.47 20.47 27.57
CA GLY A 115 -4.42 19.94 28.56
C GLY A 115 -4.17 20.36 30.02
N LYS A 116 -3.11 21.13 30.34
CA LYS A 116 -2.90 21.64 31.71
C LYS A 116 -3.75 22.86 32.04
N GLN A 117 -3.92 23.76 31.08
CA GLN A 117 -4.80 24.92 31.20
C GLN A 117 -5.94 24.77 30.21
N ILE A 118 -6.97 24.05 30.64
CA ILE A 118 -8.20 23.89 29.86
C ILE A 118 -8.99 25.18 30.03
N ILE A 119 -9.09 25.95 28.95
CA ILE A 119 -10.01 27.09 28.88
C ILE A 119 -11.36 26.52 28.52
N PHE A 120 -12.30 26.61 29.44
CA PHE A 120 -13.69 26.24 29.19
C PHE A 120 -14.40 27.40 28.50
N GLU A 121 -15.23 27.07 27.51
CA GLU A 121 -16.14 28.05 26.95
C GLU A 121 -17.11 28.55 28.04
N LYS A 122 -17.43 29.84 27.99
CA LYS A 122 -18.46 30.39 28.86
C LYS A 122 -19.80 29.77 28.44
N ILE A 123 -20.46 29.07 29.36
CA ILE A 123 -21.79 28.49 29.12
C ILE A 123 -22.71 29.62 28.63
N PRO A 124 -23.30 29.52 27.42
CA PRO A 124 -24.17 30.57 26.91
C PRO A 124 -25.36 30.74 27.85
N THR A 125 -25.68 31.99 28.19
CA THR A 125 -26.87 32.30 28.98
C THR A 125 -28.10 31.80 28.24
N LYS A 126 -29.07 31.19 28.95
CA LYS A 126 -30.27 30.58 28.34
C LYS A 126 -31.08 31.50 27.41
N ASN A 127 -30.90 32.81 27.51
CA ASN A 127 -31.45 33.82 26.60
C ASN A 127 -30.40 34.94 26.38
N PRO A 128 -29.50 34.84 25.39
CA PRO A 128 -28.70 35.99 25.02
C PRO A 128 -29.60 37.00 24.30
N LEU A 129 -29.57 38.27 24.71
CA LEU A 129 -30.04 39.34 23.84
C LEU A 129 -29.09 39.38 22.65
N VAL A 130 -29.51 38.83 21.51
CA VAL A 130 -28.73 38.86 20.28
C VAL A 130 -28.79 40.28 19.72
N VAL A 131 -27.84 41.11 20.14
CA VAL A 131 -27.63 42.44 19.55
C VAL A 131 -26.62 42.27 18.43
N PHE A 132 -27.09 42.38 17.19
CA PHE A 132 -26.20 42.43 16.04
C PHE A 132 -25.50 43.79 16.02
N SER A 133 -24.25 43.80 16.48
CA SER A 133 -23.37 44.98 16.43
C SER A 133 -22.22 44.66 15.47
N PRO A 134 -22.35 45.01 14.18
CA PRO A 134 -21.29 44.78 13.21
C PRO A 134 -20.07 45.64 13.57
N ASP A 135 -18.90 45.02 13.63
CA ASP A 135 -17.61 45.73 13.68
C ASP A 135 -17.36 46.46 12.35
N SER A 136 -16.46 47.44 12.32
CA SER A 136 -16.09 48.17 11.09
C SER A 136 -15.54 47.26 9.98
N LYS A 137 -15.09 46.05 10.31
CA LYS A 137 -14.68 44.99 9.38
C LYS A 137 -15.85 44.18 8.80
N THR A 138 -17.08 44.43 9.22
CA THR A 138 -18.29 43.78 8.67
C THR A 138 -18.73 44.49 7.39
N ASP A 139 -17.84 44.53 6.41
CA ASP A 139 -18.12 45.06 5.08
C ASP A 139 -18.55 43.94 4.13
N THR A 140 -19.00 44.35 2.94
CA THR A 140 -19.48 43.43 1.90
C THR A 140 -18.41 42.46 1.41
N VAL A 141 -17.13 42.86 1.44
CA VAL A 141 -16.00 42.04 0.98
C VAL A 141 -15.73 40.92 2.00
N ASN A 142 -15.66 41.26 3.28
CA ASN A 142 -15.46 40.30 4.36
C ASN A 142 -16.64 39.35 4.51
N LEU A 143 -17.86 39.82 4.26
CA LEU A 143 -19.07 38.98 4.20
C LEU A 143 -19.01 37.97 3.04
N LEU A 144 -18.56 38.40 1.84
CA LEU A 144 -18.38 37.52 0.69
C LEU A 144 -17.32 36.44 0.99
N LEU A 145 -16.16 36.84 1.51
CA LEU A 145 -15.08 35.91 1.88
C LEU A 145 -15.52 34.91 2.96
N ALA A 146 -16.30 35.36 3.95
CA ALA A 146 -16.86 34.48 4.97
C ALA A 146 -17.83 33.47 4.36
N LEU A 147 -18.69 33.91 3.43
CA LEU A 147 -19.62 33.04 2.72
C LEU A 147 -18.89 32.00 1.87
N GLU A 148 -17.85 32.39 1.14
CA GLU A 148 -17.01 31.46 0.35
C GLU A 148 -16.38 30.40 1.24
N ARG A 149 -15.82 30.77 2.39
CA ARG A 149 -15.25 29.81 3.35
C ARG A 149 -16.28 28.83 3.88
N VAL A 150 -17.51 29.28 4.14
CA VAL A 150 -18.61 28.40 4.55
C VAL A 150 -18.95 27.43 3.41
N ILE A 151 -19.09 27.92 2.17
CA ILE A 151 -19.41 27.09 1.00
C ILE A 151 -18.30 26.05 0.75
N ASP A 152 -17.03 26.42 0.91
CA ASP A 152 -15.90 25.49 0.74
C ASP A 152 -15.79 24.46 1.86
N ALA A 153 -16.15 24.85 3.09
CA ALA A 153 -16.18 23.96 4.24
C ALA A 153 -17.42 23.04 4.26
N LEU A 154 -18.45 23.32 3.44
CA LEU A 154 -19.56 22.39 3.29
C LEU A 154 -19.01 21.08 2.71
N PRO A 155 -19.48 19.93 3.22
CA PRO A 155 -19.06 18.63 2.71
C PRO A 155 -19.42 18.56 1.23
N LYS A 156 -18.39 18.65 0.38
CA LYS A 156 -18.55 18.45 -1.06
C LYS A 156 -18.99 17.00 -1.21
N LYS A 157 -20.13 16.79 -1.87
CA LYS A 157 -20.62 15.45 -2.18
C LYS A 157 -19.61 14.84 -3.14
N GLU A 158 -18.61 14.15 -2.60
CA GLU A 158 -17.71 13.33 -3.38
C GLU A 158 -18.59 12.32 -4.09
N LEU A 159 -18.78 12.53 -5.39
CA LEU A 159 -19.20 11.47 -6.27
C LEU A 159 -18.04 10.50 -6.22
N LEU A 160 -18.08 9.58 -5.25
CA LEU A 160 -17.27 8.37 -5.29
C LEU A 160 -17.37 7.92 -6.75
N PRO A 161 -16.25 7.81 -7.49
CA PRO A 161 -16.33 7.24 -8.81
C PRO A 161 -17.08 5.95 -8.59
N LYS A 162 -18.26 5.82 -9.21
CA LYS A 162 -18.92 4.51 -9.28
C LYS A 162 -17.89 3.72 -10.04
N VAL A 163 -17.02 3.04 -9.30
CA VAL A 163 -16.13 2.04 -9.83
C VAL A 163 -17.12 1.04 -10.37
N ILE A 164 -17.43 1.19 -11.66
CA ILE A 164 -17.98 0.12 -12.44
C ILE A 164 -16.86 -0.89 -12.30
N VAL A 165 -17.01 -1.79 -11.32
CA VAL A 165 -16.08 -2.88 -11.10
C VAL A 165 -16.23 -3.68 -12.38
N LYS A 166 -15.41 -3.34 -13.38
CA LYS A 166 -15.31 -4.11 -14.60
C LYS A 166 -14.93 -5.48 -14.09
N LYS A 167 -15.79 -6.45 -14.35
CA LYS A 167 -15.62 -7.81 -13.87
C LYS A 167 -14.40 -8.39 -14.58
N VAL A 168 -13.22 -8.12 -14.04
CA VAL A 168 -11.97 -8.76 -14.47
C VAL A 168 -12.12 -10.20 -14.00
N ILE A 169 -12.30 -11.11 -14.94
CA ILE A 169 -12.33 -12.54 -14.63
C ILE A 169 -10.95 -12.86 -14.06
N SER A 170 -10.89 -13.37 -12.83
CA SER A 170 -9.62 -13.76 -12.23
C SER A 170 -9.08 -15.01 -12.92
N LEU A 171 -7.77 -15.23 -12.86
CA LEU A 171 -7.15 -16.42 -13.46
C LEU A 171 -7.72 -17.70 -12.83
N GLU A 172 -7.97 -17.68 -11.53
CA GLU A 172 -8.53 -18.78 -10.75
C GLU A 172 -9.96 -19.12 -11.21
N GLU A 173 -10.82 -18.11 -11.36
CA GLU A 173 -12.19 -18.30 -11.87
C GLU A 173 -12.18 -18.87 -13.30
N MET A 174 -11.19 -18.48 -14.10
CA MET A 174 -11.01 -18.99 -15.47
C MET A 174 -10.53 -20.45 -15.49
N ILE A 175 -9.63 -20.83 -14.57
CA ILE A 175 -9.17 -22.22 -14.39
C ILE A 175 -10.34 -23.12 -13.99
N GLU A 176 -11.16 -22.71 -13.03
CA GLU A 176 -12.34 -23.48 -12.60
C GLU A 176 -13.34 -23.68 -13.75
N LYS A 177 -13.65 -22.62 -14.50
CA LYS A 177 -14.55 -22.70 -15.67
C LYS A 177 -14.01 -23.61 -16.77
N LEU A 178 -12.70 -23.57 -17.04
CA LEU A 178 -12.06 -24.47 -18.00
C LEU A 178 -12.11 -25.91 -17.52
N ALA A 179 -11.76 -26.17 -16.25
CA ALA A 179 -11.77 -27.50 -15.67
C ALA A 179 -13.18 -28.12 -15.66
N GLU A 180 -14.21 -27.37 -15.25
CA GLU A 180 -15.60 -27.84 -15.26
C GLU A 180 -16.05 -28.19 -16.68
N ARG A 181 -15.70 -27.36 -17.67
CA ARG A 181 -16.12 -27.58 -19.05
C ARG A 181 -15.40 -28.76 -19.70
N VAL A 182 -14.10 -28.93 -19.43
CA VAL A 182 -13.32 -30.08 -19.90
C VAL A 182 -13.77 -31.36 -19.21
N SER A 183 -14.16 -31.33 -17.93
CA SER A 183 -14.68 -32.52 -17.24
C SER A 183 -15.99 -33.05 -17.84
N ARG A 184 -16.79 -32.17 -18.47
CA ARG A 184 -18.08 -32.52 -19.09
C ARG A 184 -17.97 -32.99 -20.53
N ALA A 185 -16.85 -32.73 -21.20
CA ALA A 185 -16.68 -33.00 -22.62
C ALA A 185 -15.36 -33.74 -22.86
N THR A 186 -15.44 -34.92 -23.48
CA THR A 186 -14.27 -35.78 -23.74
C THR A 186 -13.20 -35.09 -24.59
N LYS A 187 -13.61 -34.17 -25.48
CA LYS A 187 -12.72 -33.42 -26.37
C LYS A 187 -13.33 -32.04 -26.68
N LEU A 188 -12.51 -30.99 -26.61
CA LEU A 188 -12.91 -29.60 -26.84
C LEU A 188 -11.87 -28.85 -27.65
N ASN A 189 -12.31 -27.87 -28.45
CA ASN A 189 -11.41 -26.92 -29.10
C ASN A 189 -11.35 -25.62 -28.25
N PHE A 190 -10.16 -25.08 -28.02
CA PHE A 190 -9.97 -23.83 -27.27
C PHE A 190 -10.75 -22.65 -27.90
N LYS A 191 -10.95 -22.67 -29.22
CA LYS A 191 -11.74 -21.67 -29.94
C LYS A 191 -13.22 -21.69 -29.54
N ASP A 192 -13.78 -22.87 -29.27
CA ASP A 192 -15.17 -23.04 -28.83
C ASP A 192 -15.38 -22.54 -27.39
N PHE A 193 -14.30 -22.46 -26.61
CA PHE A 193 -14.33 -21.90 -25.27
C PHE A 193 -14.63 -20.40 -25.27
N HIS A 194 -14.05 -19.65 -26.22
CA HIS A 194 -14.21 -18.20 -26.33
C HIS A 194 -15.25 -17.76 -27.37
N ASN A 195 -16.07 -18.71 -27.87
CA ASN A 195 -17.01 -18.58 -29.00
C ASN A 195 -17.47 -17.13 -29.29
N SER A 196 -16.67 -16.44 -30.11
CA SER A 196 -16.73 -14.99 -30.25
C SER A 196 -17.59 -14.60 -31.45
N LYS A 197 -18.91 -14.70 -31.32
CA LYS A 197 -19.78 -13.96 -32.23
C LYS A 197 -19.77 -12.48 -31.83
N GLY A 198 -19.13 -11.64 -32.65
CA GLY A 198 -19.12 -10.18 -32.52
C GLY A 198 -17.74 -9.53 -32.52
N VAL A 199 -17.70 -8.19 -32.61
CA VAL A 199 -16.48 -7.36 -32.71
C VAL A 199 -15.49 -7.64 -31.58
N MET A 200 -14.19 -7.62 -31.89
CA MET A 200 -13.09 -7.90 -30.97
C MET A 200 -12.76 -6.70 -30.08
N THR A 201 -13.34 -6.66 -28.87
CA THR A 201 -13.08 -5.63 -27.86
C THR A 201 -11.82 -5.94 -27.05
N TYR A 202 -11.19 -4.92 -26.45
CA TYR A 202 -10.04 -5.09 -25.52
C TYR A 202 -10.33 -6.11 -24.41
N GLU A 203 -11.51 -6.07 -23.81
CA GLU A 203 -11.94 -6.99 -22.75
C GLU A 203 -11.99 -8.45 -23.22
N LYS A 204 -12.38 -8.69 -24.49
CA LYS A 204 -12.36 -10.02 -25.09
C LYS A 204 -10.92 -10.52 -25.29
N LYS A 205 -10.01 -9.64 -25.72
CA LYS A 205 -8.58 -10.00 -25.86
C LYS A 205 -7.98 -10.41 -24.51
N VAL A 206 -8.23 -9.62 -23.48
CA VAL A 206 -7.76 -9.93 -22.11
C VAL A 206 -8.36 -11.25 -21.63
N SER A 207 -9.66 -11.49 -21.83
CA SER A 207 -10.30 -12.76 -21.47
C SER A 207 -9.68 -13.96 -22.20
N ILE A 208 -9.36 -13.84 -23.50
CA ILE A 208 -8.70 -14.91 -24.28
C ILE A 208 -7.29 -15.19 -23.73
N ILE A 209 -6.53 -14.14 -23.39
CA ILE A 209 -5.18 -14.29 -22.82
C ILE A 209 -5.24 -15.01 -21.46
N ILE A 210 -6.17 -14.62 -20.59
CA ILE A 210 -6.36 -15.27 -19.28
C ILE A 210 -6.82 -16.72 -19.46
N GLY A 211 -7.72 -17.00 -20.41
CA GLY A 211 -8.12 -18.36 -20.77
C GLY A 211 -6.95 -19.23 -21.25
N PHE A 212 -6.06 -18.66 -22.05
CA PHE A 212 -4.88 -19.36 -22.54
C PHE A 212 -3.88 -19.66 -21.40
N LEU A 213 -3.64 -18.69 -20.51
CA LEU A 213 -2.81 -18.88 -19.32
C LEU A 213 -3.40 -19.96 -18.38
N ALA A 214 -4.71 -19.93 -18.17
CA ALA A 214 -5.41 -20.94 -17.37
C ALA A 214 -5.29 -22.36 -17.96
N MET A 215 -5.36 -22.48 -19.28
CA MET A 215 -5.13 -23.76 -19.97
C MET A 215 -3.69 -24.25 -19.77
N LEU A 216 -2.68 -23.39 -19.92
CA LEU A 216 -1.28 -23.76 -19.68
C LEU A 216 -1.04 -24.21 -18.23
N GLU A 217 -1.69 -23.56 -17.27
CA GLU A 217 -1.63 -23.95 -15.86
C GLU A 217 -2.27 -25.33 -15.61
N LEU A 218 -3.40 -25.65 -16.28
CA LEU A 218 -4.02 -26.98 -16.20
C LEU A 218 -3.16 -28.08 -16.83
N VAL A 219 -2.47 -27.78 -17.95
CA VAL A 219 -1.48 -28.69 -18.56
C VAL A 219 -0.30 -28.92 -17.63
N LYS A 220 0.23 -27.85 -17.02
CA LYS A 220 1.34 -27.93 -16.05
C LYS A 220 0.99 -28.80 -14.84
N ARG A 221 -0.28 -28.84 -14.43
CA ARG A 221 -0.80 -29.68 -13.33
C ARG A 221 -1.14 -31.12 -13.75
N GLY A 222 -1.05 -31.45 -15.04
CA GLY A 222 -1.42 -32.77 -15.55
C GLY A 222 -2.91 -33.07 -15.50
N ALA A 223 -3.77 -32.04 -15.49
CA ALA A 223 -5.22 -32.22 -15.43
C ALA A 223 -5.85 -32.40 -16.83
N ILE A 224 -5.20 -31.86 -17.86
CA ILE A 224 -5.66 -31.89 -19.25
C ILE A 224 -4.50 -32.19 -20.19
N ARG A 225 -4.78 -32.91 -21.28
CA ARG A 225 -3.87 -33.09 -22.40
C ARG A 225 -4.26 -32.14 -23.53
N VAL A 226 -3.27 -31.52 -24.15
CA VAL A 226 -3.48 -30.56 -25.22
C VAL A 226 -2.68 -30.98 -26.45
N SER A 227 -3.30 -30.93 -27.62
CA SER A 227 -2.65 -31.19 -28.91
C SER A 227 -2.93 -30.05 -29.88
N GLN A 228 -1.90 -29.61 -30.60
CA GLN A 228 -1.99 -28.60 -31.64
C GLN A 228 -1.16 -29.07 -32.84
N VAL A 229 -1.76 -29.03 -34.03
CA VAL A 229 -1.05 -29.32 -35.28
C VAL A 229 -0.57 -27.98 -35.86
N ASP A 230 0.75 -27.80 -35.91
CA ASP A 230 1.41 -26.59 -36.41
C ASP A 230 0.90 -25.31 -35.72
N ARG A 231 0.25 -24.39 -36.45
CA ARG A 231 -0.41 -23.18 -35.91
C ARG A 231 -1.95 -23.25 -35.99
N GLY A 232 -2.48 -24.47 -36.05
CA GLY A 232 -3.92 -24.74 -36.11
C GLY A 232 -4.63 -24.55 -34.77
N ASP A 233 -5.89 -24.98 -34.73
CA ASP A 233 -6.69 -24.92 -33.52
C ASP A 233 -6.12 -25.85 -32.42
N ILE A 234 -6.35 -25.47 -31.17
CA ILE A 234 -5.84 -26.18 -29.99
C ILE A 234 -6.93 -27.12 -29.48
N GLU A 235 -6.66 -28.42 -29.49
CA GLU A 235 -7.55 -29.45 -28.96
C GLU A 235 -7.18 -29.79 -27.51
N ILE A 236 -8.19 -29.88 -26.66
CA ILE A 236 -8.10 -30.13 -25.22
C ILE A 236 -8.86 -31.43 -24.91
N GLU A 237 -8.21 -32.36 -24.22
CA GLU A 237 -8.75 -33.66 -23.83
C GLU A 237 -8.60 -33.85 -22.30
N SER A 238 -9.63 -34.41 -21.64
CA SER A 238 -9.58 -34.68 -20.20
C SER A 238 -8.83 -35.98 -19.91
N GLU A 239 -7.87 -35.98 -18.99
CA GLU A 239 -7.32 -37.22 -18.43
C GLU A 239 -8.22 -37.71 -17.29
N ILE A 240 -9.33 -38.39 -17.62
CA ILE A 240 -10.00 -39.28 -16.65
C ILE A 240 -9.54 -40.69 -16.99
N VAL A 241 -8.48 -41.15 -16.32
CA VAL A 241 -8.13 -42.56 -16.26
C VAL A 241 -9.11 -43.23 -15.29
N GLY A 242 -10.20 -43.77 -15.82
CA GLY A 242 -11.06 -44.76 -15.17
C GLY A 242 -10.75 -46.14 -15.76
N THR A 243 -10.25 -47.04 -14.93
CA THR A 243 -9.75 -48.39 -15.25
C THR A 243 -10.70 -49.26 -16.10
N PRO A 244 -10.21 -50.10 -17.02
CA PRO A 244 -11.01 -51.17 -17.62
C PRO A 244 -11.31 -52.25 -16.58
N THR A 245 -12.58 -52.43 -16.24
CA THR A 245 -13.09 -53.63 -15.56
C THR A 245 -13.01 -54.81 -16.53
N TYR A 246 -12.11 -55.75 -16.27
CA TYR A 246 -12.24 -57.12 -16.79
C TYR A 246 -13.09 -57.92 -15.79
N ILE A 247 -14.16 -58.53 -16.30
CA ILE A 247 -14.86 -59.65 -15.66
C ILE A 247 -14.01 -60.90 -15.83
#